data_AF-A0A850ERM8-F1
#
_entry.id   AF-A0A850ERM8-F1
#
_cell.length_a   1.000
_cell.length_b   1.000
_cell.length_c   1.000
_cell.angle_alpha   90.00
_cell.angle_beta   90.00
_cell.angle_gamma   90.00
#
_symmetry.space_group_name_H-M   'P 1'
#
loop_
_entity.id
_entity.type
_entity.pdbx_description
1 polymer ?
#
loop_
_entity_poly.entity_id
_entity_poly.type
_entity_poly.pdbx_seq_one_letter_code
_entity_poly.pdbx_strand_id
1 'polypeptide(L)'
;MTASRWIVLQTEQTHPLGCLVILSANTCSPENNHIREILTLERATTRRKFYTCIERAIQTGEIREGTNVAMLTTLFVTFLEGISTEARDGVPLDSINAAITKLMELWDSCA
;
A
#
# COMPACT_ATOMS: atom_id res chain seq x y z
N MET A 1 7.61 11.88 14.70
CA MET A 1 7.49 10.83 13.66
C MET A 1 7.22 11.54 12.36
N THR A 2 8.20 11.60 11.45
CA THR A 2 8.03 12.26 10.15
C THR A 2 7.15 11.37 9.27
N ALA A 3 6.12 11.94 8.64
CA ALA A 3 5.32 11.21 7.67
C ALA A 3 6.24 10.62 6.59
N SER A 4 6.07 9.34 6.27
CA SER A 4 6.83 8.72 5.18
C SER A 4 6.55 9.47 3.88
N ARG A 5 7.61 9.75 3.11
CA ARG A 5 7.54 10.57 1.87
C ARG A 5 6.43 10.14 0.90
N TRP A 6 6.13 8.85 0.83
CA TRP A 6 5.10 8.30 -0.05
C TRP A 6 3.66 8.66 0.37
N ILE A 7 3.41 8.92 1.66
CA ILE A 7 2.08 9.34 2.17
C ILE A 7 1.86 10.82 1.87
N VAL A 8 2.91 11.64 2.03
CA VAL A 8 2.87 13.07 1.70
C VAL A 8 2.49 13.24 0.24
N LEU A 9 3.11 12.47 -0.66
CA LEU A 9 2.71 12.45 -2.08
C LEU A 9 1.23 12.13 -2.27
N GLN A 10 0.60 11.28 -1.46
CA GLN A 10 -0.82 10.99 -1.68
C GLN A 10 -1.77 12.07 -1.13
N THR A 11 -1.30 12.92 -0.21
CA THR A 11 -2.12 13.85 0.59
C THR A 11 -1.83 15.33 0.30
N GLU A 12 -0.77 15.63 -0.45
CA GLU A 12 -0.39 16.99 -0.82
C GLU A 12 -1.31 17.56 -1.93
N GLN A 13 -1.76 18.81 -1.75
CA GLN A 13 -2.71 19.45 -2.66
C GLN A 13 -2.08 20.07 -3.91
N THR A 14 -0.76 19.94 -4.09
CA THR A 14 -0.05 20.46 -5.28
C THR A 14 -0.29 19.61 -6.53
N HIS A 15 -0.96 18.45 -6.38
CA HIS A 15 -1.34 17.55 -7.46
C HIS A 15 -2.58 16.72 -7.07
N PRO A 16 -3.16 15.89 -7.98
CA PRO A 16 -4.29 15.06 -7.62
C PRO A 16 -3.99 14.11 -6.45
N LEU A 17 -4.93 14.03 -5.50
CA LEU A 17 -4.82 13.21 -4.30
C LEU A 17 -4.92 11.70 -4.61
N GLY A 18 -4.20 10.90 -3.83
CA GLY A 18 -4.13 9.45 -3.95
C GLY A 18 -3.27 8.94 -5.12
N CYS A 19 -3.08 7.63 -5.19
CA CYS A 19 -2.28 7.01 -6.23
C CYS A 19 -3.07 6.78 -7.51
N LEU A 20 -2.57 7.25 -8.65
CA LEU A 20 -3.16 7.00 -9.97
C LEU A 20 -3.38 5.50 -10.21
N VAL A 21 -2.40 4.65 -9.88
CA VAL A 21 -2.47 3.20 -10.11
C VAL A 21 -3.61 2.54 -9.32
N ILE A 22 -3.96 3.11 -8.15
CA ILE A 22 -4.99 2.57 -7.27
C ILE A 22 -6.36 3.14 -7.61
N LEU A 23 -6.47 4.43 -7.87
CA LEU A 23 -7.77 5.10 -8.05
C LEU A 23 -8.30 5.01 -9.49
N SER A 24 -7.43 4.84 -10.49
CA SER A 24 -7.85 4.87 -11.90
C SER A 24 -8.33 3.51 -12.41
N ALA A 25 -9.28 3.56 -13.35
CA ALA A 25 -9.79 2.45 -14.14
C ALA A 25 -10.22 1.19 -13.35
N ASN A 26 -10.61 1.34 -12.07
CA ASN A 26 -11.26 0.26 -11.32
C ASN A 26 -12.62 -0.10 -11.95
N THR A 27 -13.33 0.92 -12.42
CA THR A 27 -14.53 0.82 -13.24
C THR A 27 -14.29 1.64 -14.50
N CYS A 28 -14.23 0.99 -15.65
CA CYS A 28 -14.06 1.66 -16.93
C CYS A 28 -14.95 0.99 -17.98
N SER A 29 -15.29 1.73 -19.03
CA SER A 29 -16.00 1.17 -20.18
C SER A 29 -15.13 0.12 -20.89
N PRO A 30 -15.72 -0.83 -21.64
CA PRO A 30 -14.95 -1.88 -22.33
C PRO A 30 -13.84 -1.36 -23.24
N GLU A 31 -14.01 -0.19 -23.84
CA GLU A 31 -13.02 0.47 -24.71
C GLU A 31 -11.71 0.76 -23.97
N ASN A 32 -11.76 0.87 -22.64
CA ASN A 32 -10.63 1.18 -21.77
C ASN A 32 -10.07 -0.05 -21.03
N ASN A 33 -10.48 -1.27 -21.39
CA ASN A 33 -9.99 -2.50 -20.74
C ASN A 33 -8.46 -2.62 -20.79
N HIS A 34 -7.83 -2.19 -21.88
CA HIS A 34 -6.37 -2.18 -22.02
C HIS A 34 -5.67 -1.32 -20.94
N ILE A 35 -6.26 -0.18 -20.55
CA ILE A 35 -5.75 0.66 -19.47
C ILE A 35 -5.91 -0.06 -18.12
N ARG A 36 -7.06 -0.68 -17.88
CA ARG A 36 -7.30 -1.47 -16.66
C ARG A 36 -6.31 -2.63 -16.53
N GLU A 37 -5.94 -3.29 -17.62
CA GLU A 37 -4.94 -4.35 -17.65
C GLU A 37 -3.55 -3.83 -17.27
N ILE A 38 -3.10 -2.72 -17.86
CA ILE A 38 -1.82 -2.07 -17.52
C ILE A 38 -1.77 -1.77 -16.01
N LEU A 39 -2.81 -1.14 -15.47
CA LEU A 39 -2.85 -0.77 -14.05
C LEU A 39 -2.95 -2.00 -13.13
N THR A 40 -3.59 -3.08 -13.59
CA THR A 40 -3.61 -4.36 -12.87
C THR A 40 -2.20 -4.96 -12.77
N LEU A 41 -1.40 -4.88 -13.84
CA LEU A 41 0.00 -5.33 -13.82
C LEU A 41 0.86 -4.49 -12.88
N GLU A 42 0.62 -3.17 -12.82
CA GLU A 42 1.33 -2.28 -11.88
C GLU A 42 0.98 -2.59 -10.41
N ARG A 43 -0.30 -2.82 -10.10
CA ARG A 43 -0.72 -3.28 -8.76
C ARG A 43 -0.11 -4.63 -8.42
N ALA A 44 -0.11 -5.59 -9.36
CA ALA A 44 0.52 -6.89 -9.17
C ALA A 44 2.04 -6.80 -8.95
N THR A 45 2.70 -5.86 -9.62
CA THR A 45 4.14 -5.58 -9.43
C THR A 45 4.41 -5.02 -8.04
N THR A 46 3.60 -4.07 -7.57
CA THR A 46 3.69 -3.55 -6.21
C THR A 46 3.49 -4.67 -5.18
N ARG A 47 2.46 -5.50 -5.34
CA ARG A 47 2.20 -6.66 -4.47
C ARG A 47 3.40 -7.60 -4.40
N ARG A 48 4.04 -7.90 -5.54
CA ARG A 48 5.22 -8.76 -5.59
C ARG A 48 6.40 -8.17 -4.82
N LYS A 49 6.61 -6.86 -4.89
CA LYS A 49 7.66 -6.18 -4.12
C LYS A 49 7.44 -6.33 -2.61
N PHE A 50 6.20 -6.20 -2.14
CA PHE A 50 5.87 -6.47 -0.72
C PHE A 50 6.16 -7.92 -0.34
N TYR A 51 5.68 -8.87 -1.14
CA TYR A 51 5.90 -10.29 -0.92
C TYR A 51 7.40 -10.63 -0.79
N THR A 52 8.21 -10.21 -1.77
CA THR A 52 9.66 -10.43 -1.74
C THR A 52 10.36 -9.73 -0.58
N CYS A 53 9.90 -8.54 -0.18
CA CYS A 53 10.44 -7.84 0.99
C CYS A 53 10.20 -8.63 2.27
N ILE A 54 8.99 -9.17 2.45
CA ILE A 54 8.61 -9.96 3.62
C ILE A 54 9.34 -11.31 3.63
N GLU A 55 9.46 -12.00 2.50
CA GLU A 55 10.28 -13.24 2.42
C GLU A 55 11.73 -12.98 2.84
N ARG A 56 12.31 -11.87 2.36
CA ARG A 56 13.66 -11.49 2.75
C ARG A 56 13.76 -11.21 4.25
N ALA A 57 12.80 -10.49 4.83
CA ALA A 57 12.77 -10.20 6.27
C ALA A 57 12.76 -11.49 7.11
N ILE A 58 12.02 -12.52 6.69
CA ILE A 58 12.06 -13.84 7.33
C ILE A 58 13.45 -14.49 7.18
N GLN A 59 14.00 -14.50 5.96
CA GLN A 59 15.31 -15.10 5.68
C GLN A 59 16.45 -14.44 6.46
N THR A 60 16.36 -13.13 6.73
CA THR A 60 17.35 -12.38 7.50
C THR A 60 17.09 -12.40 9.00
N GLY A 61 16.02 -13.05 9.47
CA GLY A 61 15.65 -13.10 10.89
C GLY A 61 15.10 -11.78 11.45
N GLU A 62 14.67 -10.85 10.59
CA GLU A 62 13.96 -9.64 10.99
C GLU A 62 12.50 -9.94 11.36
N ILE A 63 11.93 -10.99 10.76
CA ILE A 63 10.61 -11.55 11.09
C ILE A 63 10.77 -13.01 11.50
N ARG A 64 9.99 -13.44 12.49
CA ARG A 64 9.92 -14.82 12.98
C ARG A 64 9.67 -15.82 11.86
N GLU A 65 10.43 -16.91 11.90
CA GLU A 65 10.22 -18.07 11.03
C GLU A 65 8.80 -18.63 11.17
N GLY A 66 8.20 -19.05 10.05
CA GLY A 66 6.83 -19.55 10.02
C GLY A 66 5.74 -18.46 9.91
N THR A 67 6.10 -17.18 9.92
CA THR A 67 5.15 -16.10 9.61
C THR A 67 4.57 -16.28 8.20
N ASN A 68 3.25 -16.17 8.06
CA ASN A 68 2.57 -16.31 6.78
C ASN A 68 2.82 -15.08 5.89
N VAL A 69 3.73 -15.21 4.93
CA VAL A 69 4.12 -14.17 3.97
C VAL A 69 2.92 -13.64 3.18
N ALA A 70 2.03 -14.52 2.70
CA ALA A 70 0.89 -14.12 1.88
C ALA A 70 -0.15 -13.32 2.69
N MET A 71 -0.35 -13.69 3.96
CA MET A 71 -1.20 -12.95 4.89
C MET A 71 -0.64 -11.54 5.11
N LEU A 72 0.65 -11.44 5.48
CA LEU A 72 1.28 -10.16 5.77
C LEU A 72 1.33 -9.27 4.53
N THR A 73 1.63 -9.85 3.36
CA THR A 73 1.57 -9.15 2.07
C THR A 73 0.18 -8.58 1.81
N THR A 74 -0.88 -9.36 2.08
CA THR A 74 -2.26 -8.91 1.89
C THR A 74 -2.58 -7.75 2.80
N LEU A 75 -2.23 -7.84 4.09
CA LEU A 75 -2.45 -6.78 5.07
C LEU A 75 -1.79 -5.45 4.63
N PHE A 76 -0.49 -5.47 4.33
CA PHE A 76 0.25 -4.25 3.98
C PHE A 76 -0.16 -3.67 2.63
N VAL A 77 -0.36 -4.50 1.60
CA VAL A 77 -0.78 -4.03 0.29
C VAL A 77 -2.17 -3.42 0.37
N THR A 78 -3.14 -4.09 1.00
CA THR A 78 -4.50 -3.56 1.14
C THR A 78 -4.50 -2.23 1.90
N PHE A 79 -3.71 -2.11 2.97
CA PHE A 79 -3.60 -0.86 3.70
C PHE A 79 -2.99 0.27 2.85
N LEU A 80 -1.89 -0.02 2.13
CA LEU A 80 -1.27 0.95 1.22
C LEU A 80 -2.23 1.43 0.13
N GLU A 81 -3.02 0.52 -0.45
CA GLU A 81 -4.02 0.86 -1.45
C GLU A 81 -5.15 1.70 -0.85
N GLY A 82 -5.61 1.35 0.37
CA GLY A 82 -6.66 2.08 1.09
C GLY A 82 -6.32 3.54 1.35
N ILE A 83 -5.04 3.86 1.62
CA ILE A 83 -4.58 5.24 1.83
C ILE A 83 -4.90 6.14 0.64
N SER A 84 -4.88 5.61 -0.59
CA SER A 84 -5.23 6.41 -1.76
C SER A 84 -6.68 6.90 -1.70
N THR A 85 -7.58 6.07 -1.20
CA THR A 85 -8.99 6.44 -1.00
C THR A 85 -9.14 7.41 0.17
N GLU A 86 -8.54 7.12 1.32
CA GLU A 86 -8.57 8.00 2.51
C GLU A 86 -8.04 9.41 2.17
N ALA A 87 -6.93 9.48 1.44
CA ALA A 87 -6.36 10.74 0.99
C ALA A 87 -7.28 11.47 0.01
N ARG A 88 -7.90 10.75 -0.93
CA ARG A 88 -8.86 11.31 -1.88
C ARG A 88 -10.10 11.89 -1.18
N ASP A 89 -10.54 11.24 -0.12
CA ASP A 89 -11.71 11.61 0.67
C ASP A 89 -11.41 12.68 1.73
N GLY A 90 -10.16 13.16 1.80
CA GLY A 90 -9.75 14.28 2.65
C GLY A 90 -9.51 13.90 4.10
N VAL A 91 -9.25 12.62 4.40
CA VAL A 91 -8.89 12.20 5.76
C VAL A 91 -7.56 12.86 6.17
N PRO A 92 -7.47 13.45 7.38
CA PRO A 92 -6.27 14.16 7.80
C PRO A 92 -5.02 13.26 7.77
N LEU A 93 -3.90 13.83 7.32
CA LEU A 93 -2.60 13.15 7.28
C LEU A 93 -2.20 12.56 8.65
N ASP A 94 -2.53 13.25 9.75
CA ASP A 94 -2.24 12.77 11.09
C ASP A 94 -3.01 11.49 11.44
N SER A 95 -4.27 11.37 11.00
CA SER A 95 -5.06 10.14 11.18
C SER A 95 -4.45 8.97 10.41
N ILE A 96 -4.01 9.21 9.17
CA ILE A 96 -3.34 8.21 8.34
C ILE A 96 -2.00 7.77 8.98
N ASN A 97 -1.21 8.73 9.48
CA ASN A 97 0.05 8.44 10.19
C ASN A 97 -0.18 7.62 11.47
N ALA A 98 -1.24 7.92 12.23
CA ALA A 98 -1.60 7.15 13.42
C ALA A 98 -1.95 5.70 13.05
N ALA A 99 -2.72 5.48 11.97
CA ALA A 99 -3.05 4.16 11.49
C ALA A 99 -1.82 3.38 10.98
N ILE A 100 -0.88 4.06 10.30
CA ILE A 100 0.40 3.47 9.88
C ILE A 100 1.23 3.03 11.09
N THR A 101 1.24 3.84 12.15
CA THR A 101 1.93 3.48 13.40
C THR A 101 1.37 2.16 13.94
N LYS A 102 0.04 2.01 13.99
CA LYS A 102 -0.60 0.76 14.42
C LYS A 102 -0.34 -0.42 13.48
N LEU A 103 -0.25 -0.19 12.18
CA LEU A 103 0.13 -1.24 11.23
C LEU A 103 1.58 -1.70 11.46
N MET A 104 2.51 -0.80 11.77
CA MET A 104 3.90 -1.15 12.05
C MET A 104 4.05 -1.89 13.39
N GLU A 105 3.23 -1.59 14.39
CA GLU A 105 3.19 -2.40 15.62
C GLU A 105 2.84 -3.88 15.32
N LEU A 106 2.04 -4.15 14.28
CA LEU A 106 1.77 -5.54 13.84
C LEU A 106 3.01 -6.17 13.20
N TRP A 107 3.81 -5.42 12.45
CA TRP A 107 5.12 -5.89 11.98
C TRP A 107 6.01 -6.30 13.14
N ASP A 108 6.13 -5.43 14.15
CA ASP A 108 6.96 -5.67 15.33
C ASP A 108 6.49 -6.88 16.14
N SER A 109 5.20 -7.23 16.10
CA SER A 109 4.68 -8.46 16.73
C SER A 109 5.08 -9.75 15.99
N CYS A 110 5.39 -9.62 14.69
CA CYS A 110 5.90 -10.69 13.85
C CYS A 110 7.43 -10.78 13.86
N ALA A 111 8.14 -9.71 14.24
CA ALA A 111 9.57 -9.74 14.55
C ALA A 111 9.88 -10.73 15.70
#